data_AF-A0A0C2SIT1-F1
#
_entry.id   AF-A0A0C2SIT1-F1
#
_cell.length_a   1.000
_cell.length_b   1.000
_cell.length_c   1.000
_cell.angle_alpha   90.00
_cell.angle_beta   90.00
_cell.angle_gamma   90.00
#
_symmetry.space_group_name_H-M   'P 1'
#
loop_
_entity.id
_entity.type
_entity.pdbx_description
1 polymer ?
#
loop_
_entity_poly.entity_id
_entity_poly.type
_entity_poly.pdbx_seq_one_letter_code
_entity_poly.pdbx_strand_id
1 'polypeptide(L)'
;MPESTIIFYDLASNRPEFCWSLNTWKTRITLNYKGIPYKTEWLEFPEIEGRCKEMGIPPSSTGPDGSGIYTLPAIWDPRTKVGISESYRIAQYLDKTYPDTPSVLFDGIEVYDQVINGSPDVPELRSLGFFLMPYNFHLQNPVSQEYYKRKIEARFGKNWEDVLPTGEA
;
A
#
# COMPACT_ATOMS: atom_id res chain seq x y z
N MET A 1 -13.37 9.57 22.96
CA MET A 1 -13.97 8.23 22.90
C MET A 1 -13.15 7.39 21.94
N PRO A 2 -12.39 6.37 22.38
CA PRO A 2 -11.41 5.66 21.56
C PRO A 2 -11.98 4.53 20.68
N GLU A 3 -13.26 4.18 20.79
CA GLU A 3 -13.85 3.01 20.11
C GLU A 3 -14.17 3.21 18.62
N SER A 4 -13.96 4.41 18.05
CA SER A 4 -14.38 4.75 16.69
C SER A 4 -13.24 5.23 15.77
N THR A 5 -11.98 4.98 16.13
CA THR A 5 -10.81 5.43 15.36
C THR A 5 -10.42 4.38 14.32
N ILE A 6 -10.30 4.78 13.05
CA ILE A 6 -9.88 3.87 11.98
C ILE A 6 -8.49 3.30 12.30
N ILE A 7 -8.32 2.00 12.10
CA ILE A 7 -6.99 1.37 12.10
C ILE A 7 -6.49 1.41 10.67
N PHE A 8 -5.39 2.10 10.44
CA PHE A 8 -4.70 2.16 9.17
C PHE A 8 -3.46 1.27 9.21
N TYR A 9 -3.42 0.24 8.38
CA TYR A 9 -2.28 -0.66 8.28
C TYR A 9 -1.28 -0.11 7.26
N ASP A 10 -0.08 0.19 7.74
CA ASP A 10 1.04 0.73 6.95
C ASP A 10 2.30 -0.15 7.10
N LEU A 11 3.27 0.03 6.23
CA LEU A 11 4.52 -0.74 6.23
C LEU A 11 5.49 -0.20 7.28
N ALA A 12 5.94 -1.10 8.15
CA ALA A 12 6.99 -0.83 9.11
C ALA A 12 8.30 -0.40 8.40
N SER A 13 9.13 0.33 9.13
CA SER A 13 10.45 0.76 8.67
C SER A 13 11.45 0.62 9.81
N ASN A 14 12.75 0.67 9.48
CA ASN A 14 13.83 0.70 10.46
C ASN A 14 13.96 2.04 11.21
N ARG A 15 13.10 3.00 10.89
CA ARG A 15 12.89 4.25 11.61
C ARG A 15 11.52 4.24 12.27
N PRO A 16 11.42 4.55 13.57
CA PRO A 16 10.13 4.67 14.24
C PRO A 16 9.21 5.67 13.53
N GLU A 17 7.95 5.28 13.34
CA GLU A 17 6.87 6.13 12.81
C GLU A 17 7.13 6.74 11.42
N PHE A 18 8.01 6.15 10.63
CA PHE A 18 8.40 6.68 9.33
C PHE A 18 7.60 6.04 8.18
N CYS A 19 6.93 6.90 7.39
CA CYS A 19 6.08 6.49 6.27
C CYS A 19 6.87 6.58 4.96
N TRP A 20 6.94 5.49 4.19
CA TRP A 20 7.80 5.43 3.00
C TRP A 20 7.14 4.86 1.75
N SER A 21 6.12 4.01 1.88
CA SER A 21 5.49 3.37 0.72
C SER A 21 4.55 4.35 -0.01
N LEU A 22 4.78 4.52 -1.31
CA LEU A 22 3.95 5.38 -2.15
C LEU A 22 2.48 4.96 -2.16
N ASN A 23 2.20 3.66 -2.07
CA ASN A 23 0.83 3.17 -2.05
C ASN A 23 0.14 3.50 -0.72
N THR A 24 0.81 3.34 0.41
CA THR A 24 0.21 3.62 1.71
C THR A 24 0.08 5.12 1.97
N TRP A 25 0.99 5.92 1.39
CA TRP A 25 0.88 7.39 1.36
C TRP A 25 -0.44 7.88 0.75
N LYS A 26 -0.99 7.21 -0.27
CA LYS A 26 -2.29 7.58 -0.86
C LYS A 26 -3.39 7.58 0.20
N THR A 27 -3.54 6.47 0.94
CA THR A 27 -4.54 6.37 2.02
C THR A 27 -4.24 7.32 3.17
N ARG A 28 -2.98 7.48 3.56
CA ARG A 28 -2.58 8.43 4.61
C ARG A 28 -2.97 9.87 4.25
N ILE A 29 -2.70 10.29 3.02
CA ILE A 29 -3.08 11.61 2.51
C ILE A 29 -4.60 11.74 2.49
N THR A 30 -5.34 10.73 2.02
CA THR A 30 -6.81 10.75 2.02
C THR A 30 -7.37 10.93 3.42
N LEU A 31 -6.91 10.15 4.41
CA LEU A 31 -7.35 10.26 5.80
C LEU A 31 -7.03 11.65 6.39
N ASN A 32 -5.81 12.15 6.17
CA ASN A 32 -5.37 13.46 6.64
C ASN A 32 -6.19 14.61 6.00
N TYR A 33 -6.37 14.58 4.67
CA TYR A 33 -7.11 15.61 3.93
C TYR A 33 -8.59 15.66 4.34
N LYS A 34 -9.18 14.49 4.58
CA LYS A 34 -10.55 14.38 5.10
C LYS A 34 -10.70 14.75 6.57
N GLY A 35 -9.59 14.88 7.31
CA GLY A 35 -9.61 15.09 8.76
C GLY A 35 -10.18 13.91 9.54
N ILE A 36 -10.09 12.68 9.02
CA ILE A 36 -10.61 11.48 9.69
C ILE A 36 -9.55 10.96 10.68
N PRO A 37 -9.88 10.83 11.98
CA PRO A 37 -8.94 10.28 12.95
C PRO A 37 -8.62 8.81 12.67
N TYR A 38 -7.33 8.48 12.67
CA TYR A 38 -6.84 7.11 12.56
C TYR A 38 -5.65 6.87 13.47
N LYS A 39 -5.39 5.59 13.75
CA LYS A 39 -4.12 5.10 14.30
C LYS A 39 -3.42 4.26 13.26
N THR A 40 -2.10 4.36 13.18
CA THR A 40 -1.32 3.48 12.31
C THR A 40 -0.94 2.21 13.07
N GLU A 41 -1.23 1.06 12.47
CA GLU A 41 -0.64 -0.21 12.85
C GLU A 41 0.45 -0.56 11.82
N TRP A 42 1.68 -0.72 12.29
CA TRP A 42 2.85 -0.93 11.44
C TRP A 42 3.09 -2.43 11.27
N LEU A 43 3.10 -2.90 10.02
CA LEU A 43 3.28 -4.31 9.69
C LEU A 43 4.54 -4.53 8.86
N GLU A 44 5.23 -5.63 9.14
CA GLU A 44 6.25 -6.18 8.26
C GLU A 44 5.61 -6.90 7.08
N PHE A 45 6.30 -7.00 5.94
CA PHE A 45 5.73 -7.67 4.75
C PHE A 45 5.18 -9.08 5.01
N PRO A 46 5.85 -9.97 5.77
CA PRO A 46 5.34 -11.31 6.03
C PRO A 46 4.08 -11.35 6.89
N GLU A 47 3.77 -10.27 7.62
CA GLU A 47 2.64 -10.20 8.55
C GLU A 47 1.33 -9.79 7.87
N ILE A 48 1.43 -9.11 6.71
CA ILE A 48 0.29 -8.49 6.01
C ILE A 48 -0.85 -9.48 5.79
N GLU A 49 -0.58 -10.64 5.21
CA GLU A 49 -1.62 -11.62 4.88
C GLU A 49 -2.30 -12.17 6.13
N GLY A 50 -1.52 -12.56 7.14
CA GLY A 50 -2.04 -13.08 8.40
C GLY A 50 -2.92 -12.05 9.10
N ARG A 51 -2.45 -10.81 9.17
CA ARG A 51 -3.16 -9.72 9.84
C ARG A 51 -4.43 -9.31 9.12
N CYS A 52 -4.39 -9.19 7.79
CA CYS A 52 -5.59 -8.91 7.00
C CYS A 52 -6.66 -10.00 7.20
N LYS A 53 -6.28 -11.28 7.17
CA LYS A 53 -7.21 -12.40 7.42
C LYS A 53 -7.82 -12.36 8.82
N GLU A 54 -7.00 -12.12 9.84
CA GLU A 54 -7.44 -12.00 11.23
C GLU A 54 -8.50 -10.91 11.39
N MET A 55 -8.31 -9.78 10.71
CA MET A 55 -9.20 -8.62 10.75
C MET A 55 -10.37 -8.70 9.76
N GLY A 56 -10.49 -9.79 9.00
CA GLY A 56 -11.54 -9.96 7.99
C GLY A 56 -11.41 -8.99 6.80
N ILE A 57 -10.21 -8.49 6.51
CA ILE A 57 -9.92 -7.62 5.38
C ILE A 57 -9.73 -8.49 4.13
N PRO A 58 -10.50 -8.29 3.05
CA PRO A 58 -10.37 -9.09 1.83
C PRO A 58 -9.04 -8.81 1.12
N PRO A 59 -8.58 -9.75 0.25
CA PRO A 59 -7.39 -9.53 -0.56
C PRO A 59 -7.59 -8.34 -1.52
N SER A 60 -6.49 -7.62 -1.78
CA SER A 60 -6.47 -6.46 -2.69
C SER A 60 -6.64 -6.86 -4.15
N SER A 61 -6.10 -8.01 -4.55
CA SER A 61 -6.23 -8.58 -5.88
C SER A 61 -6.14 -10.11 -5.85
N THR A 62 -6.28 -10.74 -7.01
CA THR A 62 -6.15 -12.19 -7.17
C THR A 62 -4.93 -12.49 -8.03
N GLY A 63 -4.13 -13.47 -7.60
CA GLY A 63 -2.96 -13.94 -8.34
C GLY A 63 -3.32 -14.81 -9.55
N PRO A 64 -2.34 -15.13 -10.41
CA PRO A 64 -2.58 -15.97 -11.60
C PRO A 64 -3.10 -17.38 -11.28
N ASP A 65 -2.79 -17.89 -10.09
CA ASP A 65 -3.22 -19.18 -9.56
C ASP A 65 -4.58 -19.13 -8.84
N GLY A 66 -5.24 -17.97 -8.82
CA GLY A 66 -6.50 -17.76 -8.11
C GLY A 66 -6.33 -17.46 -6.61
N SER A 67 -5.10 -17.44 -6.08
CA SER A 67 -4.86 -17.09 -4.67
C SER A 67 -5.12 -15.61 -4.40
N GLY A 68 -5.55 -15.28 -3.18
CA GLY A 68 -5.75 -13.89 -2.76
C GLY A 68 -4.41 -13.21 -2.48
N ILE A 69 -4.16 -12.05 -3.09
CA ILE A 69 -2.98 -11.22 -2.83
C ILE A 69 -3.35 -10.12 -1.83
N TYR A 70 -2.71 -10.16 -0.67
CA TYR A 70 -2.87 -9.17 0.39
C TYR A 70 -1.76 -8.13 0.29
N THR A 71 -2.15 -6.86 0.24
CA THR A 71 -1.23 -5.72 0.18
C THR A 71 -1.71 -4.60 1.10
N LEU A 72 -0.81 -3.63 1.32
CA LEU A 72 -1.13 -2.37 1.98
C LEU A 72 -1.14 -1.23 0.95
N PRO A 73 -1.98 -0.20 1.12
CA PRO A 73 -2.74 0.11 2.34
C PRO A 73 -3.95 -0.79 2.57
N ALA A 74 -4.27 -0.95 3.85
CA ALA A 74 -5.53 -1.50 4.32
C ALA A 74 -6.06 -0.67 5.49
N ILE A 75 -7.38 -0.68 5.69
CA ILE A 75 -8.01 -0.07 6.86
C ILE A 75 -9.00 -1.04 7.50
N TRP A 76 -9.17 -0.89 8.81
CA TRP A 76 -10.31 -1.42 9.54
C TRP A 76 -11.06 -0.27 10.18
N ASP A 77 -12.33 -0.09 9.79
CA ASP A 77 -13.19 0.92 10.37
C ASP A 77 -14.07 0.29 11.47
N PRO A 78 -13.82 0.58 12.76
CA PRO A 78 -14.63 0.04 13.85
C PRO A 78 -16.06 0.59 13.88
N ARG A 79 -16.33 1.76 13.27
CA ARG A 79 -17.67 2.38 13.23
C ARG A 79 -18.62 1.55 12.36
N THR A 80 -18.14 1.07 11.21
CA THR A 80 -18.96 0.23 10.31
C THR A 80 -18.62 -1.26 10.39
N LYS A 81 -17.56 -1.63 11.12
CA LYS A 81 -17.01 -2.99 11.17
C LYS A 81 -16.64 -3.53 9.79
N VAL A 82 -16.00 -2.68 8.98
CA VAL A 82 -15.63 -3.02 7.60
C VAL A 82 -14.11 -2.92 7.44
N GLY A 83 -13.54 -3.97 6.84
CA GLY A 83 -12.15 -4.04 6.44
C GLY A 83 -12.00 -3.85 4.94
N ILE A 84 -11.11 -2.96 4.51
CA ILE A 84 -10.89 -2.66 3.09
C ILE A 84 -9.39 -2.63 2.82
N SER A 85 -8.98 -3.23 1.71
CA SER A 85 -7.63 -3.11 1.15
C SER A 85 -7.73 -2.52 -0.26
N GLU A 86 -6.58 -2.05 -0.76
CA GLU A 86 -6.44 -1.30 -2.02
C GLU A 86 -6.82 0.19 -1.87
N SER A 87 -5.88 1.07 -2.20
CA SER A 87 -5.97 2.51 -1.95
C SER A 87 -7.18 3.19 -2.60
N TYR A 88 -7.54 2.81 -3.82
CA TYR A 88 -8.66 3.41 -4.54
C TYR A 88 -10.00 2.99 -3.93
N ARG A 89 -10.18 1.70 -3.62
CA ARG A 89 -11.35 1.19 -2.88
C ARG A 89 -11.50 1.85 -1.51
N ILE A 90 -10.38 2.09 -0.82
CA ILE A 90 -10.38 2.81 0.46
C ILE A 90 -10.89 4.24 0.25
N ALA A 91 -10.41 4.98 -0.76
CA ALA A 91 -10.87 6.33 -1.05
C ALA A 91 -12.38 6.36 -1.35
N GLN A 92 -12.89 5.42 -2.17
CA GLN A 92 -14.32 5.27 -2.44
C GLN A 92 -15.15 5.02 -1.19
N TYR A 93 -14.69 4.13 -0.32
CA TYR A 93 -15.35 3.88 0.94
C TYR A 93 -15.36 5.12 1.84
N LEU A 94 -14.25 5.84 1.96
CA LEU A 94 -14.17 7.01 2.83
C LEU A 94 -15.05 8.16 2.33
N ASP A 95 -15.10 8.41 1.02
CA ASP A 95 -16.02 9.39 0.43
C ASP A 95 -17.48 9.04 0.69
N LYS A 96 -17.85 7.76 0.58
CA LYS A 96 -19.21 7.28 0.83
C LYS A 96 -19.60 7.31 2.30
N THR A 97 -18.72 6.86 3.19
CA THR A 97 -19.01 6.65 4.62
C THR A 97 -18.89 7.93 5.44
N TYR A 98 -18.07 8.88 4.98
CA TYR A 98 -17.81 10.15 5.65
C TYR A 98 -18.15 11.34 4.72
N PRO A 99 -19.44 11.50 4.33
CA PRO A 99 -19.85 12.51 3.35
C PRO A 99 -19.67 13.96 3.82
N ASP A 100 -19.57 14.17 5.14
CA ASP A 100 -19.34 15.49 5.73
C ASP A 100 -17.87 15.96 5.61
N THR A 101 -16.99 15.14 5.05
CA THR A 101 -15.57 15.45 4.81
C THR A 101 -15.33 15.81 3.34
N PRO A 102 -14.29 16.61 3.02
CA PRO A 102 -13.96 16.93 1.63
C PRO A 102 -13.81 15.68 0.76
N SER A 103 -14.51 15.62 -0.37
CA SER A 103 -14.40 14.50 -1.31
C SER A 103 -13.00 14.47 -1.95
N VAL A 104 -12.48 13.26 -2.16
CA VAL A 104 -11.22 13.05 -2.90
C VAL A 104 -11.44 12.49 -4.30
N LEU A 105 -12.65 11.99 -4.58
CA LEU A 105 -13.05 11.53 -5.90
C LEU A 105 -13.62 12.68 -6.73
N PHE A 106 -13.34 12.65 -8.03
CA PHE A 106 -13.86 13.59 -9.01
C PHE A 106 -14.05 12.88 -10.34
N ASP A 107 -14.91 13.42 -11.21
CA ASP A 107 -15.20 12.81 -12.50
C ASP A 107 -13.91 12.56 -13.31
N GLY A 108 -13.70 11.31 -13.72
CA GLY A 108 -12.52 10.89 -14.48
C GLY A 108 -11.33 10.42 -13.65
N ILE A 109 -11.43 10.42 -12.31
CA ILE A 109 -10.37 9.92 -11.42
C ILE A 109 -10.04 8.44 -11.66
N GLU A 110 -10.99 7.63 -12.14
CA GLU A 110 -10.78 6.23 -12.49
C GLU A 110 -9.68 6.07 -13.56
N VAL A 111 -9.63 6.99 -14.52
CA VAL A 111 -8.62 6.97 -15.58
C VAL A 111 -7.24 7.28 -15.00
N TYR A 112 -7.15 8.25 -14.07
CA TYR A 112 -5.91 8.55 -13.37
C TYR A 112 -5.45 7.36 -12.52
N ASP A 113 -6.36 6.72 -11.79
CA ASP A 113 -6.03 5.55 -10.97
C ASP A 113 -5.52 4.39 -11.83
N GLN A 114 -6.18 4.12 -12.96
CA GLN A 114 -5.73 3.10 -13.93
C GLN A 114 -4.36 3.43 -14.54
N VAL A 115 -4.07 4.69 -14.83
CA VAL A 115 -2.76 5.10 -15.37
C VAL A 115 -1.67 4.94 -14.31
N ILE A 116 -1.94 5.36 -13.07
CA ILE A 116 -0.97 5.34 -11.96
C ILE A 116 -0.75 3.92 -11.42
N ASN A 117 -1.79 3.08 -11.34
CA ASN A 117 -1.74 1.75 -10.74
C ASN A 117 -1.73 0.59 -11.75
N GLY A 118 -2.24 0.82 -12.96
CA GLY A 118 -2.58 -0.24 -13.91
C GLY A 118 -1.80 -0.23 -15.23
N SER A 119 -1.05 0.82 -15.56
CA SER A 119 -0.49 0.93 -16.92
C SER A 119 0.99 0.48 -17.01
N PRO A 120 1.29 -0.59 -17.75
CA PRO A 120 2.63 -0.83 -18.29
C PRO A 120 3.07 0.22 -19.34
N ASP A 121 2.19 1.15 -19.70
CA ASP A 121 2.33 2.16 -20.77
C ASP A 121 2.73 3.55 -20.23
N VAL A 122 3.17 3.65 -18.97
CA VAL A 122 3.91 4.82 -18.46
C VAL A 122 5.36 4.39 -18.15
N PRO A 123 6.22 4.23 -19.18
CA PRO A 123 7.61 3.77 -19.01
C PRO A 123 8.39 4.61 -17.99
N GLU A 124 8.08 5.90 -17.86
CA GLU A 124 8.75 6.83 -16.96
C GLU A 124 8.56 6.44 -15.48
N LEU A 125 7.37 5.98 -15.11
CA LEU A 125 7.09 5.49 -13.74
C LEU A 125 7.80 4.15 -13.47
N ARG A 126 7.99 3.32 -14.50
CA ARG A 126 8.78 2.08 -14.39
C ARG A 126 10.24 2.39 -14.11
N SER A 127 10.81 3.39 -14.78
CA SER A 127 12.19 3.85 -14.54
C SER A 127 12.36 4.39 -13.12
N LEU A 128 11.41 5.18 -12.62
CA LEU A 128 11.42 5.65 -11.23
C LEU A 128 11.43 4.49 -10.22
N GLY A 129 10.70 3.41 -10.52
CA GLY A 129 10.68 2.20 -9.70
C GLY A 129 12.05 1.59 -9.45
N PHE A 130 12.95 1.57 -10.45
CA PHE A 130 14.30 1.03 -10.30
C PHE A 130 15.21 1.88 -9.41
N PHE A 131 14.98 3.19 -9.33
CA PHE A 131 15.71 4.08 -8.42
C PHE A 131 15.14 4.05 -6.99
N LEU A 132 13.82 3.94 -6.85
CA LEU A 132 13.18 3.89 -5.54
C LEU A 132 13.34 2.53 -4.84
N MET A 133 13.47 1.44 -5.60
CA MET A 133 13.62 0.08 -5.07
C MET A 133 14.79 -0.09 -4.08
N PRO A 134 16.05 0.28 -4.41
CA PRO A 134 17.16 0.15 -3.46
C PRO A 134 16.97 1.07 -2.24
N TYR A 135 16.47 2.29 -2.45
CA TYR A 135 16.18 3.21 -1.35
C TYR A 135 15.14 2.62 -0.38
N ASN A 136 14.02 2.12 -0.91
CA ASN A 136 12.97 1.46 -0.13
C ASN A 136 13.47 0.23 0.61
N PHE A 137 14.34 -0.57 0.00
CA PHE A 137 14.97 -1.72 0.64
C PHE A 137 15.75 -1.31 1.90
N HIS A 138 16.53 -0.22 1.83
CA HIS A 138 17.30 0.27 2.97
C HIS A 138 16.46 0.90 4.09
N LEU A 139 15.17 1.17 3.86
CA LEU A 139 14.24 1.66 4.88
C LEU A 139 13.55 0.52 5.65
N GLN A 140 13.64 -0.72 5.18
CA GLN A 140 12.95 -1.86 5.77
C GLN A 140 13.74 -2.46 6.95
N ASN A 141 13.03 -3.14 7.84
CA ASN A 141 13.63 -4.03 8.85
C ASN A 141 14.14 -5.32 8.18
N PRO A 142 15.07 -6.06 8.82
CA PRO A 142 15.70 -7.24 8.21
C PRO A 142 14.71 -8.30 7.70
N VAL A 143 13.62 -8.53 8.43
CA VAL A 143 12.59 -9.52 8.04
C VAL A 143 11.84 -9.10 6.76
N SER A 144 11.54 -7.80 6.63
CA SER A 144 10.94 -7.24 5.42
C SER A 144 11.91 -7.20 4.25
N GLN A 145 13.20 -6.93 4.50
CA GLN A 145 14.24 -6.98 3.47
C GLN A 145 14.36 -8.37 2.85
N GLU A 146 14.43 -9.43 3.67
CA GLU A 146 14.51 -10.80 3.17
C GLU A 146 13.28 -11.15 2.31
N TYR A 147 12.08 -10.84 2.81
CA TYR A 147 10.85 -11.05 2.06
C TYR A 147 10.85 -10.29 0.72
N TYR A 148 11.19 -9.01 0.76
CA TYR A 148 11.18 -8.12 -0.40
C TYR A 148 12.20 -8.59 -1.44
N LYS A 149 13.43 -8.91 -1.03
CA LYS A 149 14.47 -9.46 -1.88
C LYS A 149 13.97 -10.68 -2.66
N ARG A 150 13.45 -11.71 -1.96
CA ARG A 150 12.93 -12.93 -2.61
C ARG A 150 11.82 -12.63 -3.61
N LYS A 151 10.91 -11.69 -3.31
CA LYS A 151 9.80 -11.33 -4.20
C LYS A 151 10.28 -10.59 -5.45
N ILE A 152 11.27 -9.72 -5.32
CA ILE A 152 11.89 -9.02 -6.45
C ILE A 152 12.66 -10.01 -7.33
N GLU A 153 13.48 -10.87 -6.73
CA GLU A 153 14.25 -11.89 -7.47
C GLU A 153 13.33 -12.83 -8.25
N ALA A 154 12.24 -13.32 -7.63
CA ALA A 154 11.25 -14.14 -8.30
C ALA A 154 10.52 -13.39 -9.43
N ARG A 155 10.26 -12.09 -9.28
CA ARG A 155 9.60 -11.27 -10.30
C ARG A 155 10.48 -11.05 -11.54
N PHE A 156 11.78 -10.85 -11.34
CA PHE A 156 12.71 -10.54 -12.42
C PHE A 156 13.52 -11.74 -12.94
N GLY A 157 13.49 -12.87 -12.23
CA GLY A 157 14.30 -14.05 -12.57
C GLY A 157 15.81 -13.79 -12.46
N LYS A 158 16.21 -12.84 -11.60
CA LYS A 158 17.59 -12.37 -11.41
C LYS A 158 17.90 -12.25 -9.93
N ASN A 159 19.17 -12.30 -9.55
CA ASN A 159 19.56 -11.96 -8.18
C ASN A 159 19.33 -10.47 -7.93
N TRP A 160 19.11 -10.10 -6.68
CA TRP A 160 18.87 -8.71 -6.28
C TRP A 160 19.94 -7.74 -6.80
N GLU A 161 21.20 -8.16 -6.74
CA GLU A 161 22.36 -7.39 -7.16
C GLU A 161 22.32 -7.09 -8.68
N ASP A 162 21.67 -7.94 -9.47
CA ASP A 162 21.54 -7.83 -10.93
C ASP A 162 20.27 -7.10 -11.39
N VAL A 163 19.39 -6.72 -10.45
CA VAL A 163 18.15 -5.97 -10.71
C VAL A 163 18.37 -4.46 -10.62
N LEU A 164 19.32 -4.04 -9.79
CA LEU A 164 19.58 -2.63 -9.51
C LEU A 164 20.27 -1.93 -10.69
N PRO A 165 19.95 -0.65 -10.97
CA PRO A 165 20.65 0.11 -12.00
C PRO A 165 22.13 0.28 -11.62
N THR A 166 23.02 -0.07 -12.55
CA THR A 166 24.49 -0.01 -12.37
C THR A 166 25.11 1.32 -12.77
N GLY A 167 24.31 2.27 -13.27
CA GLY A 167 24.77 3.62 -13.63
C GLY A 167 25.46 3.73 -14.99
N GLU A 168 25.42 2.71 -15.83
CA GLU A 168 25.86 2.83 -17.23
C GLU A 168 24.77 3.55 -18.04
N ALA A 169 25.13 4.73 -18.57
CA ALA A 169 24.28 5.60 -19.38
C ALA A 169 24.20 5.16 -20.85
#